data_AF-A0A022RCN6-F1
#
_entry.id   AF-A0A022RCN6-F1
#
_cell.length_a   1.000
_cell.length_b   1.000
_cell.length_c   1.000
_cell.angle_alpha   90.00
_cell.angle_beta   90.00
_cell.angle_gamma   90.00
#
_symmetry.space_group_name_H-M   'P 1'
#
loop_
_entity.id
_entity.type
_entity.pdbx_description
1 polymer ?
#
loop_
_entity_poly.entity_id
_entity_poly.type
_entity_poly.pdbx_seq_one_letter_code
_entity_poly.pdbx_strand_id
1 'polypeptide(L)'
;VSECVWASELVCMALAAVAEDRQINDVLEALSAREGTEWHIRGVYLYIHEDEELCFFDILLHTEQKREIVIAHPPAHTRKPVITR
;
A
#
# COMPACT_ATOMS: atom_id res chain seq x y z
N VAL A 1 -17.79 11.80 7.72
CA VAL A 1 -16.76 11.69 8.76
C VAL A 1 -15.56 12.50 8.29
N SER A 2 -15.01 13.38 9.13
CA SER A 2 -14.01 14.39 8.71
C SER A 2 -12.57 13.87 8.76
N GLU A 3 -11.67 14.48 7.97
CA GLU A 3 -10.24 14.12 7.84
C GLU A 3 -9.50 14.01 9.19
N CYS A 4 -9.83 14.88 10.16
CA CYS A 4 -9.21 14.84 11.49
C CYS A 4 -9.53 13.57 12.30
N VAL A 5 -10.71 12.97 12.10
CA VAL A 5 -11.09 11.73 12.81
C VAL A 5 -10.27 10.56 12.27
N TRP A 6 -10.04 10.53 10.96
CA TRP A 6 -9.29 9.47 10.29
C TRP A 6 -7.80 9.52 10.67
N ALA A 7 -7.24 10.73 10.78
CA ALA A 7 -5.87 10.92 11.24
C ALA A 7 -5.66 10.38 12.66
N SER A 8 -6.61 10.65 13.58
CA SER A 8 -6.52 10.14 14.96
C SER A 8 -6.61 8.62 15.02
N GLU A 9 -7.51 8.00 14.24
CA GLU A 9 -7.64 6.54 14.20
C GLU A 9 -6.38 5.88 13.65
N LEU A 10 -5.80 6.42 12.57
CA LEU A 10 -4.54 5.93 11.99
C LEU A 10 -3.38 6.03 12.99
N VAL A 11 -3.27 7.14 13.73
CA VAL A 11 -2.26 7.31 14.77
C VAL A 11 -2.45 6.30 15.90
N CYS A 12 -3.69 6.07 16.36
CA CYS A 12 -3.98 5.08 17.39
C CYS A 12 -3.62 3.66 16.94
N MET A 13 -3.91 3.30 15.68
CA MET A 13 -3.53 1.99 15.13
C MET A 13 -2.00 1.85 15.03
N ALA A 14 -1.29 2.87 14.58
CA ALA A 14 0.17 2.85 14.52
C ALA A 14 0.79 2.69 15.93
N LEU A 15 0.29 3.43 16.92
CA LEU A 15 0.75 3.32 18.31
C LEU A 15 0.49 1.93 18.90
N ALA A 16 -0.67 1.34 18.62
CA ALA A 16 -0.99 -0.02 19.06
C ALA A 16 -0.03 -1.05 18.45
N ALA A 17 0.20 -0.96 17.13
CA ALA A 17 1.13 -1.85 16.44
C ALA A 17 2.57 -1.73 16.97
N VAL A 18 3.07 -0.51 17.19
CA VAL A 18 4.41 -0.28 17.77
C VAL A 18 4.51 -0.75 19.22
N ALA A 19 3.42 -0.67 19.99
CA ALA A 19 3.38 -1.19 21.36
C ALA A 19 3.45 -2.72 21.40
N GLU A 20 2.89 -3.40 20.39
CA GLU A 20 2.96 -4.85 20.22
C GLU A 20 4.35 -5.31 19.75
N ASP A 21 4.95 -4.60 18.80
CA ASP A 21 6.30 -4.89 18.30
C ASP A 21 7.06 -3.60 17.94
N ARG A 22 8.18 -3.36 18.63
CA ARG A 22 9.00 -2.17 18.40
C ARG A 22 9.65 -2.12 17.01
N GLN A 23 9.86 -3.26 16.35
CA GLN A 23 10.41 -3.30 14.99
C GLN A 23 9.46 -2.66 13.97
N ILE A 24 8.17 -2.57 14.28
CA ILE A 24 7.17 -1.90 13.43
C ILE A 24 7.46 -0.41 13.30
N ASN A 25 8.05 0.23 14.32
CA ASN A 25 8.39 1.65 14.24
C ASN A 25 9.41 1.93 13.13
N ASP A 26 10.43 1.08 13.00
CA ASP A 26 11.46 1.22 11.97
C ASP A 26 10.87 1.07 10.55
N VAL A 27 9.90 0.15 10.40
CA VAL A 27 9.17 -0.04 9.14
C VAL A 27 8.28 1.16 8.82
N LEU A 28 7.55 1.70 9.80
CA LEU A 28 6.70 2.88 9.62
C LEU A 28 7.53 4.13 9.29
N GLU A 29 8.69 4.30 9.93
CA GLU A 29 9.63 5.38 9.62
C GLU A 29 10.15 5.25 8.17
N ALA A 30 10.54 4.05 7.74
CA ALA A 30 11.01 3.80 6.38
C ALA A 30 9.94 4.07 5.31
N LEU A 31 8.67 3.72 5.58
CA LEU A 31 7.56 3.94 4.65
C LEU A 31 7.07 5.40 4.62
N SER A 32 7.37 6.17 5.67
CA SER A 32 6.99 7.59 5.78
C SER A 32 8.10 8.54 5.34
N ALA A 33 9.31 8.03 5.13
CA ALA A 33 10.46 8.81 4.70
C ALA A 33 10.27 9.35 3.28
N ARG A 34 10.73 10.58 3.05
CA ARG A 34 10.70 11.23 1.71
C ARG A 34 11.68 10.61 0.71
N GLU A 35 12.63 9.82 1.21
CA GLU A 35 13.59 9.03 0.44
C GLU A 35 13.49 7.60 0.95
N GLY A 36 13.07 6.65 0.12
CA GLY A 36 12.83 5.27 0.55
C GLY A 36 11.67 4.60 -0.17
N THR A 37 11.10 3.57 0.47
CA THR A 37 9.95 2.82 -0.05
C THR A 37 8.68 3.67 0.12
N GLU A 38 8.10 4.13 -1.00
CA GLU A 38 6.84 4.87 -1.00
C GLU A 38 5.66 3.97 -1.40
N TRP A 39 4.47 4.29 -0.88
CA TRP A 39 3.23 3.66 -1.30
C TRP A 39 2.69 4.33 -2.56
N HIS A 40 2.42 3.53 -3.59
CA HIS A 40 1.83 4.01 -4.82
C HIS A 40 0.61 3.20 -5.23
N ILE A 41 -0.42 3.89 -5.67
CA ILE A 41 -1.55 3.27 -6.37
C ILE A 41 -1.24 3.33 -7.87
N ARG A 42 -1.16 2.16 -8.48
CA ARG A 42 -0.78 1.98 -9.87
C ARG A 42 -1.96 1.37 -10.63
N GLY A 43 -2.10 1.75 -11.91
CA GLY A 43 -3.12 1.17 -12.76
C GLY A 43 -2.81 -0.31 -13.07
N VAL A 44 -3.84 -1.15 -13.09
CA VAL A 44 -3.69 -2.60 -13.31
C VAL A 44 -3.05 -2.93 -14.68
N TYR A 45 -3.26 -2.09 -15.69
CA TYR A 45 -2.69 -2.20 -17.03
C TYR A 45 -1.14 -2.15 -17.05
N LEU A 46 -0.50 -1.73 -15.96
CA LEU A 46 0.96 -1.77 -15.83
C LEU A 46 1.49 -3.18 -15.54
N TYR A 47 0.61 -4.11 -15.15
CA TYR A 47 0.99 -5.46 -14.70
C TYR A 47 0.21 -6.58 -15.40
N ILE A 48 -0.91 -6.27 -16.07
CA ILE A 48 -1.79 -7.26 -16.71
C ILE A 48 -2.20 -6.73 -18.09
N HIS A 49 -2.17 -7.58 -19.11
CA HIS A 49 -2.74 -7.29 -20.43
C HIS A 49 -4.26 -7.56 -20.46
N GLU A 50 -5.01 -6.89 -21.35
CA GLU A 50 -6.49 -6.98 -21.37
C GLU A 50 -7.04 -8.40 -21.57
N ASP A 51 -6.25 -9.30 -22.15
CA ASP A 51 -6.63 -10.70 -22.43
C ASP A 51 -6.02 -11.72 -21.45
N GLU A 52 -5.39 -11.27 -20.36
CA GLU A 52 -4.72 -12.16 -19.40
C GLU A 52 -5.54 -12.35 -18.12
N GLU A 53 -5.82 -13.62 -17.80
CA GLU A 53 -6.41 -14.01 -16.52
C GLU A 53 -5.30 -14.47 -15.57
N LEU A 54 -4.77 -13.54 -14.78
CA LEU A 54 -3.66 -13.76 -13.83
C LEU A 54 -4.17 -13.82 -12.40
N CYS A 55 -3.59 -14.71 -11.59
CA CYS A 55 -3.85 -14.68 -10.15
C CYS A 55 -2.96 -13.62 -9.46
N PHE A 56 -3.27 -13.27 -8.21
CA PHE A 56 -2.51 -12.28 -7.45
C PHE A 56 -1.00 -12.61 -7.37
N PHE A 57 -0.64 -13.88 -7.27
CA PHE A 57 0.76 -14.30 -7.21
C PHE A 57 1.50 -14.11 -8.54
N ASP A 58 0.81 -14.30 -9.66
CA ASP A 58 1.38 -14.04 -10.98
C ASP A 58 1.71 -12.55 -11.13
N ILE A 59 0.83 -11.67 -10.65
CA ILE A 59 1.07 -10.22 -10.61
C ILE A 59 2.31 -9.89 -9.76
N LEU A 60 2.45 -10.53 -8.60
CA LEU A 60 3.59 -10.32 -7.70
C LEU A 60 4.93 -10.74 -8.33
N LEU A 61 4.94 -11.80 -9.14
CA LEU A 61 6.14 -12.19 -9.89
C LEU A 61 6.50 -11.16 -10.97
N HIS A 62 5.52 -10.55 -11.64
CA HIS A 62 5.77 -9.50 -12.63
C HIS A 62 6.35 -8.22 -11.99
N THR A 63 6.01 -7.94 -10.72
CA THR A 63 6.47 -6.73 -10.03
C THR A 63 7.90 -6.85 -9.52
N GLU A 64 8.43 -8.08 -9.38
CA GLU A 64 9.82 -8.33 -8.99
C GLU A 64 10.80 -7.67 -9.97
N GLN A 65 10.53 -7.76 -11.28
CA GLN A 65 11.35 -7.12 -12.33
C GLN A 65 11.41 -5.59 -12.18
N LYS A 66 10.38 -5.00 -11.57
CA LYS A 66 10.24 -3.56 -11.34
C LYS A 66 10.72 -3.15 -9.94
N ARG A 67 11.17 -4.10 -9.11
CA ARG A 67 11.49 -3.91 -7.68
C ARG A 67 10.33 -3.30 -6.90
N GLU A 68 9.11 -3.71 -7.25
CA GLU A 68 7.88 -3.29 -6.59
C GLU A 68 7.25 -4.48 -5.84
N ILE A 69 6.60 -4.20 -4.72
CA ILE A 69 5.83 -5.18 -3.95
C ILE A 69 4.35 -4.80 -4.01
N VAL A 70 3.53 -5.65 -4.61
CA VAL A 70 2.06 -5.47 -4.63
C VAL A 70 1.48 -6.08 -3.36
N ILE A 71 0.75 -5.27 -2.60
CA ILE A 71 0.19 -5.67 -1.30
C ILE A 71 -1.33 -5.88 -1.39
N ALA A 72 -2.00 -5.24 -2.37
CA ALA A 72 -3.43 -5.43 -2.62
C ALA A 72 -3.81 -5.01 -4.06
N HIS A 73 -4.87 -5.64 -4.59
CA HIS A 73 -5.59 -5.17 -5.77
C HIS A 73 -7.08 -4.98 -5.42
N PRO A 74 -7.56 -3.74 -5.22
CA PRO A 74 -8.97 -3.51 -4.97
C PRO A 74 -9.77 -3.76 -6.26
N PRO A 75 -10.92 -4.45 -6.20
CA PRO A 75 -11.78 -4.64 -7.38
C PRO A 75 -12.19 -3.28 -7.96
N ALA A 76 -12.45 -3.24 -9.27
CA ALA A 76 -12.66 -2.03 -10.08
C ALA A 76 -13.74 -1.05 -9.55
N HIS A 77 -14.61 -1.49 -8.64
CA HIS A 77 -15.68 -0.70 -8.03
C HIS A 77 -15.34 -0.08 -6.68
N THR A 78 -14.14 -0.30 -6.15
CA THR A 78 -13.70 0.34 -4.92
C THR A 78 -13.16 1.72 -5.28
N ARG A 79 -13.81 2.79 -4.77
CA ARG A 79 -13.41 4.20 -4.99
C ARG A 79 -11.89 4.34 -4.95
N LYS A 80 -11.32 5.01 -5.95
CA LYS A 80 -9.89 5.35 -6.03
C LYS A 80 -9.40 5.76 -4.65
N PRO A 81 -8.48 5.01 -4.02
CA PRO A 81 -7.92 5.46 -2.77
C PRO A 81 -7.13 6.74 -3.09
N VAL A 82 -7.49 7.83 -2.41
CA VAL A 82 -6.75 9.09 -2.50
C VAL A 82 -5.74 9.05 -1.37
N ILE A 83 -4.48 8.81 -1.71
CA ILE A 83 -3.36 9.04 -0.78
C ILE A 83 -2.90 10.46 -1.06
N THR A 84 -3.42 11.41 -0.27
CA THR A 84 -2.91 12.78 -0.22
C THR A 84 -1.80 12.88 0.81
N ARG A 85 -0.76 13.61 0.41
CA ARG A 85 0.55 13.74 1.06
C ARG A 85 0.47 14.39 2.45
#